data_AF-A0A2G2BEE5-F1
#
_entry.id   AF-A0A2G2BEE5-F1
#
_cell.length_a   1.000
_cell.length_b   1.000
_cell.length_c   1.000
_cell.angle_alpha   90.00
_cell.angle_beta   90.00
_cell.angle_gamma   90.00
#
_symmetry.space_group_name_H-M   'P 1'
#
loop_
_entity.id
_entity.type
_entity.pdbx_description
1 polymer ?
#
loop_
_entity_poly.entity_id
_entity_poly.type
_entity_poly.pdbx_seq_one_letter_code
_entity_poly.pdbx_strand_id
1 'polypeptide(L)' 'MLYVCDGAPEQSVIVNVIRCTDMPLSKAAAYFGMSDEWPDDVMLSGMRKHYPDIKLSDIVQVIEHTPPGQ' A
#
# COMPACT_ATOMS: atom_id res chain seq x y z
N MET A 1 14.50 -0.23 -3.25
CA MET A 1 13.73 0.94 -2.80
C MET A 1 13.99 1.15 -1.31
N LEU A 2 14.07 2.39 -0.83
CA LEU A 2 14.27 2.69 0.60
C LEU A 2 12.92 3.02 1.23
N TYR A 3 12.51 2.27 2.25
CA TYR A 3 11.38 2.62 3.11
C TYR A 3 11.92 3.35 4.33
N VAL A 4 11.24 4.43 4.71
CA VAL A 4 11.60 5.31 5.81
C VAL A 4 10.41 5.43 6.73
N CYS A 5 10.59 5.18 8.03
CA CYS A 5 9.52 5.35 9.00
C CYS A 5 9.16 6.82 9.16
N ASP A 6 7.86 7.11 9.11
CA ASP A 6 7.36 8.46 9.37
C ASP A 6 7.64 8.87 10.82
N GLY A 7 8.23 10.05 11.00
CA GLY A 7 8.66 10.56 12.32
C GLY A 7 9.95 9.96 12.91
N ALA A 8 10.57 8.95 12.27
CA ALA A 8 11.82 8.33 12.72
C ALA A 8 12.73 7.96 11.52
N PRO A 9 13.32 8.94 10.83
CA PRO A 9 14.03 8.70 9.55
C PRO A 9 15.28 7.83 9.68
N GLU A 10 15.86 7.72 10.88
CA GLU A 10 16.94 6.79 11.19
C GLU A 10 16.48 5.32 11.13
N GLN A 11 15.18 5.05 11.29
CA GLN A 11 14.57 3.75 11.08
C GLN A 11 14.19 3.63 9.61
N SER A 12 15.06 2.95 8.86
CA SER A 12 14.87 2.74 7.43
C SER A 12 15.30 1.34 7.01
N VAL A 13 14.77 0.88 5.88
CA VAL A 13 15.08 -0.44 5.35
C VAL A 13 15.12 -0.43 3.82
N ILE A 14 16.11 -1.11 3.25
CA ILE A 14 16.23 -1.31 1.80
C ILE A 14 15.50 -2.60 1.44
N VAL A 15 14.56 -2.51 0.51
CA VAL A 15 13.81 -3.64 -0.05
C VAL A 15 14.06 -3.80 -1.55
N ASN A 16 13.95 -5.03 -2.05
CA ASN A 16 13.99 -5.33 -3.47
C ASN A 16 12.56 -5.34 -4.05
N VAL A 17 12.22 -4.31 -4.83
CA VAL A 17 10.90 -4.20 -5.47
C VAL A 17 10.84 -5.16 -6.66
N ILE A 18 9.82 -6.00 -6.69
CA ILE A 18 9.60 -6.99 -7.74
C ILE A 18 8.57 -6.52 -8.77
N ARG A 19 7.61 -5.69 -8.35
CA ARG A 19 6.59 -5.13 -9.24
C ARG A 19 5.99 -3.85 -8.66
N CYS A 20 5.67 -2.91 -9.55
CA CYS A 20 4.76 -1.81 -9.26
C CYS A 20 3.56 -1.92 -10.19
N THR A 21 2.35 -1.85 -9.64
CA THR A 21 1.11 -1.94 -10.41
C THR A 21 0.18 -0.79 -10.04
N ASP A 22 -0.22 -0.01 -11.04
CA ASP A 22 -1.18 1.08 -10.85
C ASP A 22 -2.61 0.56 -11.04
N MET A 23 -3.48 0.82 -10.07
CA MET A 23 -4.90 0.41 -10.13
C MET A 23 -5.78 1.27 -9.22
N PRO A 24 -7.11 1.30 -9.44
CA PRO A 24 -8.03 1.92 -8.49
C PRO A 24 -7.90 1.28 -7.10
N LEU A 25 -7.99 2.08 -6.04
CA LEU A 25 -7.96 1.61 -4.65
C LEU A 25 -8.97 0.47 -4.40
N SER A 26 -10.16 0.57 -4.99
CA SER A 26 -11.22 -0.47 -4.89
C SER A 26 -10.83 -1.84 -5.46
N LYS A 27 -9.75 -1.92 -6.26
CA LYS A 27 -9.27 -3.18 -6.83
C LYS A 27 -8.09 -3.78 -6.07
N ALA A 28 -7.46 -3.02 -5.17
CA ALA A 28 -6.23 -3.44 -4.51
C ALA A 28 -6.41 -4.69 -3.65
N ALA A 29 -7.45 -4.73 -2.80
CA ALA A 29 -7.70 -5.90 -1.95
C ALA A 29 -8.04 -7.15 -2.78
N ALA A 30 -8.87 -7.00 -3.82
CA ALA A 30 -9.22 -8.09 -4.73
C ALA A 30 -8.01 -8.63 -5.51
N TYR A 31 -7.05 -7.76 -5.88
CA TYR A 31 -5.83 -8.16 -6.56
C TYR A 31 -5.02 -9.19 -5.76
N PHE A 32 -5.06 -9.11 -4.43
CA PHE A 32 -4.40 -10.05 -3.52
C PHE A 32 -5.34 -11.13 -2.96
N GLY A 33 -6.61 -11.17 -3.38
CA GLY A 33 -7.60 -12.11 -2.84
C GLY A 33 -7.96 -11.83 -1.37
N MET A 34 -7.83 -10.57 -0.92
CA MET A 34 -8.00 -10.16 0.48
C MET A 34 -9.27 -9.34 0.69
N SER A 35 -10.25 -9.40 -0.21
CA SER A 35 -11.47 -8.58 -0.13
C SER A 35 -12.32 -8.87 1.12
N ASP A 36 -12.22 -10.08 1.69
CA ASP A 36 -12.92 -10.43 2.93
C ASP A 36 -12.24 -9.81 4.16
N GLU A 37 -10.91 -9.67 4.15
CA GLU A 37 -10.15 -9.09 5.25
C GLU A 37 -10.12 -7.56 5.17
N TRP A 38 -9.98 -7.02 3.96
CA TRP A 38 -9.91 -5.60 3.67
C TRP A 38 -10.99 -5.20 2.67
N PRO A 39 -12.26 -5.19 3.09
CA PRO A 39 -13.34 -4.65 2.26
C PRO A 39 -13.13 -3.15 1.99
N ASP A 40 -13.85 -2.63 1.00
CA ASP A 40 -13.68 -1.25 0.49
C ASP A 40 -13.75 -0.18 1.61
N ASP A 41 -14.63 -0.34 2.60
CA ASP A 41 -14.77 0.59 3.72
C ASP A 41 -13.56 0.55 4.68
N VAL A 42 -13.02 -0.64 4.94
CA VAL A 42 -11.79 -0.83 5.73
C VAL A 42 -10.59 -0.25 5.00
N MET A 43 -10.42 -0.57 3.72
CA MET A 43 -9.35 0.00 2.88
C MET A 43 -9.40 1.52 2.85
N LEU A 44 -10.58 2.08 2.59
CA LEU A 44 -10.78 3.53 2.50
C LEU A 44 -10.53 4.23 3.83
N SER A 45 -11.03 3.66 4.93
CA SER A 45 -10.81 4.19 6.28
C SER A 45 -9.33 4.18 6.67
N GLY A 46 -8.61 3.09 6.36
CA GLY A 46 -7.17 2.99 6.59
C GLY A 46 -6.38 4.06 5.83
N MET A 47 -6.67 4.24 4.54
CA MET A 47 -5.96 5.22 3.70
C MET A 47 -6.24 6.66 4.08
N ARG A 48 -7.47 6.99 4.50
CA ARG A 48 -7.84 8.36 4.90
C ARG A 48 -7.11 8.89 6.12
N LYS A 49 -6.47 8.01 6.92
CA LYS A 49 -5.59 8.43 8.02
C LYS A 49 -4.34 9.17 7.52
N HIS A 50 -3.90 8.86 6.30
CA HIS A 50 -2.71 9.45 5.67
C HIS A 50 -3.06 10.35 4.48
N TYR A 51 -4.17 10.06 3.79
CA TYR A 51 -4.63 10.75 2.59
C TYR A 51 -6.13 11.11 2.75
N PRO A 52 -6.47 12.20 3.46
CA PRO A 52 -7.86 12.49 3.85
C PRO A 52 -8.87 12.51 2.71
N ASP A 53 -8.45 12.97 1.53
CA ASP A 53 -9.33 13.17 0.37
C ASP A 53 -9.38 11.97 -0.59
N ILE A 54 -8.67 10.87 -0.28
CA ILE A 54 -8.61 9.69 -1.16
C ILE A 54 -10.00 9.06 -1.36
N LYS A 55 -10.22 8.57 -2.57
CA LYS A 55 -11.43 7.90 -3.03
C LYS A 55 -11.10 6.50 -3.55
N LEU A 56 -12.10 5.63 -3.52
CA LEU A 56 -11.99 4.26 -4.06
C LEU A 56 -11.63 4.22 -5.55
N SER A 57 -11.99 5.26 -6.31
CA SER A 57 -11.67 5.40 -7.72
C SER A 57 -10.26 5.91 -8.01
N ASP A 58 -9.58 6.46 -7.00
CA ASP A 58 -8.26 7.05 -7.20
C ASP A 58 -7.26 5.95 -7.53
N ILE A 59 -6.37 6.25 -8.47
CA ILE A 59 -5.31 5.32 -8.86
C ILE A 59 -4.23 5.33 -7.78
N VAL A 60 -3.99 4.16 -7.21
CA VAL A 60 -2.90 3.89 -6.28
C VAL A 60 -1.86 3.00 -6.93
N GLN A 61 -0.63 3.13 -6.48
CA GLN A 61 0.45 2.21 -6.87
C GLN A 61 0.63 1.15 -5.79
N VAL A 62 0.39 -0.09 -6.15
CA VAL A 62 0.71 -1.27 -5.34
C VAL A 62 2.17 -1.63 -5.58
N ILE A 63 2.98 -1.63 -4.52
CA ILE A 63 4.41 -1.95 -4.57
C ILE A 63 4.61 -3.33 -3.94
N GLU A 64 4.94 -4.32 -4.78
CA GLU A 64 5.31 -5.66 -4.34
C GLU A 64 6.84 -5.73 -4.18
N HIS A 65 7.32 -6.25 -3.06
CA HIS A 65 8.75 -6.37 -2.77
C HIS A 65 9.05 -7.64 -1.97
N THR A 66 10.29 -8.13 -2.03
CA THR A 66 10.74 -9.19 -1.11
C THR A 66 11.06 -8.59 0.26
N PRO A 67 10.97 -9.39 1.34
CA PRO A 67 11.55 -9.03 2.62
C PRO A 67 13.04 -8.63 2.50
N PRO A 68 13.52 -7.72 3.35
CA PRO A 68 14.93 -7.37 3.40
C PRO A 68 15.78 -8.60 3.79
N GLY A 69 16.89 -8.81 3.08
CA GLY A 69 17.86 -9.88 3.39
C GLY A 69 17.51 -11.28 2.85
N GLN A 70 16.55 -11.38 1.92
CA GLN A 70 16.23 -12.62 1.19
C GLN A 70 17.11 -12.79 -0.06
#